data_AF-W6A993-F1
#
_entry.id   AF-W6A993-F1
#
_cell.length_a   1.000
_cell.length_b   1.000
_cell.length_c   1.000
_cell.angle_alpha   90.00
_cell.angle_beta   90.00
_cell.angle_gamma   90.00
#
_symmetry.space_group_name_H-M   'P 1'
#
loop_
_entity.id
_entity.type
_entity.pdbx_description
1 polymer ?
#
loop_
_entity_poly.entity_id
_entity_poly.type
_entity_poly.pdbx_seq_one_letter_code
_entity_poly.pdbx_strand_id
1 'polypeptide(L)'
;MKKIVDNLYLGDRHSAPETSKLIISCAEEIFNEQNSGETSHFQKDEIHHYFNFEDYPKEEGISKSTLSEVISLMERNIPNQEVYVHCIWGVNRSASIVFMYLVKNKKIPATSFKAAQKAFQKIYPKFSPNPGWQLFLINNFPYNNLV
;
A
#
# COMPACT_ATOMS: atom_id res chain seq x y z
N MET A 1 10.92 -7.04 6.07
CA MET A 1 10.58 -5.59 6.11
C MET A 1 11.74 -4.73 5.62
N LYS A 2 11.46 -3.53 5.10
CA LYS A 2 12.41 -2.53 4.59
C LYS A 2 11.90 -1.11 4.89
N LYS A 3 12.77 -0.22 5.38
CA LYS A 3 12.50 1.23 5.43
C LYS A 3 12.52 1.79 4.00
N ILE A 4 11.43 2.44 3.59
CA ILE A 4 11.22 2.95 2.23
C ILE A 4 11.61 4.42 2.14
N VAL A 5 11.05 5.23 3.03
CA VAL A 5 11.42 6.63 3.29
C VAL A 5 11.30 6.86 4.80
N ASP A 6 11.57 8.08 5.27
CA ASP A 6 11.35 8.40 6.68
C ASP A 6 9.92 8.09 7.11
N ASN A 7 9.81 7.44 8.26
CA ASN A 7 8.56 6.99 8.88
C ASN A 7 7.71 6.02 8.05
N LEU A 8 8.19 5.49 6.92
CA LEU A 8 7.46 4.50 6.12
C LEU A 8 8.26 3.21 5.95
N TYR A 9 7.69 2.12 6.45
CA TYR A 9 8.23 0.77 6.33
C TYR A 9 7.26 -0.12 5.54
N LEU A 10 7.82 -1.05 4.76
CA LEU A 10 7.07 -2.00 3.93
C LEU A 10 7.58 -3.43 4.17
N GLY A 11 6.68 -4.40 4.24
CA GLY A 11 7.06 -5.81 4.33
C GLY A 11 5.91 -6.81 4.32
N ASP A 12 6.20 -8.01 4.82
CA ASP A 12 5.27 -9.12 5.02
C ASP A 12 4.50 -9.02 6.35
N ARG A 13 3.55 -9.93 6.57
CA ARG A 13 2.69 -9.91 7.76
C ARG A 13 3.40 -10.15 9.10
N HIS A 14 4.67 -10.54 9.11
CA HIS A 14 5.39 -10.93 10.32
C HIS A 14 6.51 -9.97 10.71
N SER A 15 6.83 -9.01 9.84
CA SER A 15 8.02 -8.18 9.99
C SER A 15 7.71 -6.75 10.45
N ALA A 16 6.56 -6.49 11.07
CA ALA A 16 6.24 -5.17 11.60
C ALA A 16 7.27 -4.76 12.67
N PRO A 17 7.90 -3.57 12.58
CA PRO A 17 8.73 -3.04 13.66
C PRO A 17 7.91 -2.87 14.94
N GLU A 18 8.48 -3.21 16.10
CA GLU A 18 7.85 -2.98 17.42
C GLU A 18 7.58 -1.49 17.69
N THR A 19 8.33 -0.61 17.03
CA THR A 19 8.20 0.84 17.15
C THR A 19 7.06 1.44 16.33
N SER A 20 6.42 0.64 15.46
CA SER A 20 5.34 1.10 14.59
C SER A 20 4.20 1.68 15.41
N LYS A 21 3.75 2.88 15.03
CA LYS A 21 2.59 3.55 15.64
C LYS A 21 1.31 3.37 14.82
N LEU A 22 1.46 2.91 13.59
CA LEU A 22 0.37 2.56 12.70
C LEU A 22 0.77 1.36 11.85
N ILE A 23 -0.07 0.34 11.81
CA ILE A 23 0.09 -0.88 11.02
C ILE A 23 -1.10 -0.99 10.05
N ILE A 24 -0.81 -0.98 8.76
CA ILE A 24 -1.78 -1.06 7.68
C ILE A 24 -1.62 -2.40 6.97
N SER A 25 -2.60 -3.28 7.14
CA SER A 25 -2.74 -4.50 6.34
C SER A 25 -3.54 -4.21 5.08
N CYS A 26 -3.00 -4.59 3.93
CA CYS A 26 -3.66 -4.49 2.63
C CYS A 26 -3.97 -5.89 2.07
N ALA A 27 -4.27 -6.87 2.91
CA ALA A 27 -4.51 -8.24 2.50
C ALA A 27 -5.94 -8.67 2.84
N GLU A 28 -6.72 -9.02 1.83
CA GLU A 28 -8.08 -9.59 1.97
C GLU A 28 -8.11 -10.79 2.94
N GLU A 29 -7.12 -11.67 2.88
CA GLU A 29 -7.10 -12.88 3.72
C GLU A 29 -7.06 -12.49 5.21
N ILE A 30 -6.19 -11.52 5.55
CA ILE A 30 -6.09 -11.00 6.92
C ILE A 30 -7.32 -10.15 7.26
N PHE A 31 -7.83 -9.38 6.31
CA PHE A 31 -9.06 -8.62 6.50
C PHE A 31 -10.21 -9.55 6.92
N ASN A 32 -10.45 -10.62 6.17
CA ASN A 32 -11.52 -11.59 6.44
C ASN A 32 -11.31 -12.38 7.74
N GLU A 33 -10.06 -12.67 8.13
CA GLU A 33 -9.74 -13.32 9.41
C GLU A 33 -10.06 -12.43 10.63
N GLN A 34 -9.92 -11.11 10.47
CA GLN A 34 -10.01 -10.14 11.57
C GLN A 34 -11.36 -9.41 11.62
N ASN A 35 -12.14 -9.49 10.53
CA ASN A 35 -13.37 -8.74 10.32
C ASN A 35 -14.63 -9.53 10.68
N SER A 36 -15.61 -8.88 11.32
CA SER A 36 -16.92 -9.47 11.64
C SER A 36 -18.11 -8.79 10.96
N GLY A 37 -17.91 -7.88 9.98
CA GLY A 37 -19.04 -7.25 9.28
C GLY A 37 -18.74 -6.12 8.29
N GLU A 38 -17.50 -5.64 8.22
CA GLU A 38 -17.11 -4.55 7.32
C GLU A 38 -16.83 -5.05 5.90
N THR A 39 -16.87 -4.17 4.90
CA THR A 39 -16.76 -4.60 3.49
C THR A 39 -15.42 -4.25 2.84
N SER A 40 -14.82 -3.11 3.22
CA SER A 40 -13.63 -2.57 2.55
C SER A 40 -12.50 -2.17 3.48
N HIS A 41 -12.82 -1.67 4.67
CA HIS A 41 -11.88 -1.16 5.65
C HIS A 41 -12.44 -1.31 7.06
N PHE A 42 -11.58 -1.61 8.02
CA PHE A 42 -11.91 -1.39 9.42
C PHE A 42 -10.64 -1.11 10.24
N GLN A 43 -10.84 -0.45 11.38
CA GLN A 43 -9.82 -0.23 12.39
C GLN A 43 -10.11 -1.17 13.57
N LYS A 44 -9.15 -2.03 13.91
CA LYS A 44 -9.31 -2.98 15.02
C LYS A 44 -9.00 -2.34 16.38
N ASP A 45 -7.97 -1.51 16.41
CA ASP A 45 -7.50 -0.77 17.58
C ASP A 45 -6.78 0.52 17.11
N GLU A 46 -6.17 1.27 18.02
CA GLU A 46 -5.50 2.53 17.72
C GLU A 46 -4.36 2.42 16.68
N ILE A 47 -3.80 1.22 16.50
CA ILE A 47 -2.62 0.98 15.68
C ILE A 47 -2.98 0.22 14.39
N HIS A 48 -3.94 -0.70 14.42
CA HIS A 48 -4.16 -1.64 13.32
C HIS A 48 -5.36 -1.26 12.43
N HIS A 49 -5.07 -1.03 11.15
CA HIS A 49 -6.07 -0.87 10.09
C HIS A 49 -5.94 -1.98 9.05
N TYR A 50 -7.09 -2.50 8.63
CA TYR A 50 -7.18 -3.59 7.66
C TYR A 50 -7.99 -3.10 6.47
N PHE A 51 -7.42 -3.24 5.27
CA PHE A 51 -8.07 -2.94 4.01
C PHE A 51 -8.24 -4.20 3.18
N ASN A 52 -9.45 -4.36 2.64
CA ASN A 52 -9.82 -5.50 1.82
C ASN A 52 -9.32 -5.33 0.39
N PHE A 53 -8.16 -5.92 0.10
CA PHE A 53 -7.57 -5.92 -1.24
C PHE A 53 -7.19 -7.35 -1.64
N GLU A 54 -7.81 -7.82 -2.72
CA GLU A 54 -7.48 -9.10 -3.37
C GLU A 54 -6.04 -9.09 -3.93
N ASP A 55 -5.38 -10.24 -3.92
CA ASP A 55 -4.02 -10.38 -4.47
C ASP A 55 -4.02 -10.47 -6.00
N TYR A 56 -5.05 -11.07 -6.59
CA TYR A 56 -5.20 -11.26 -8.05
C TYR A 56 -6.53 -10.69 -8.57
N PRO A 57 -6.84 -9.40 -8.34
CA PRO A 57 -8.05 -8.80 -8.86
C PRO A 57 -7.94 -8.60 -10.37
N LYS A 58 -9.08 -8.39 -11.04
CA LYS A 58 -9.11 -7.65 -12.30
C LYS A 58 -8.94 -6.15 -12.01
N GLU A 59 -8.49 -5.35 -12.98
CA GLU A 59 -8.31 -3.91 -12.78
C GLU A 59 -9.58 -3.24 -12.23
N GLU A 60 -10.75 -3.60 -12.76
CA GLU A 60 -12.05 -3.03 -12.39
C GLU A 60 -12.48 -3.41 -10.97
N GLY A 61 -11.91 -4.48 -10.41
CA GLY A 61 -12.15 -4.92 -9.03
C GLY A 61 -11.36 -4.11 -8.00
N ILE A 62 -10.40 -3.28 -8.42
CA ILE A 62 -9.60 -2.47 -7.51
C ILE A 62 -10.37 -1.18 -7.17
N SER A 63 -10.95 -1.16 -5.96
CA SER A 63 -11.73 -0.04 -5.46
C SER A 63 -10.89 1.25 -5.30
N LYS A 64 -11.17 2.26 -6.12
CA LYS A 64 -10.51 3.58 -6.05
C LYS A 64 -10.85 4.34 -4.77
N SER A 65 -12.04 4.16 -4.21
CA SER A 65 -12.42 4.78 -2.93
C SER A 65 -11.60 4.20 -1.78
N THR A 66 -11.50 2.87 -1.71
CA THR A 66 -10.67 2.17 -0.71
C THR A 66 -9.18 2.53 -0.86
N LEU A 67 -8.69 2.66 -2.11
CA LEU A 67 -7.33 3.16 -2.36
C LEU A 67 -7.13 4.60 -1.89
N SER A 68 -8.09 5.48 -2.13
CA SER A 68 -8.02 6.87 -1.68
C SER A 68 -8.01 6.96 -0.16
N GLU A 69 -8.77 6.09 0.52
CA GLU A 69 -8.81 6.02 1.98
C GLU A 69 -7.47 5.58 2.58
N VAL A 70 -6.86 4.49 2.08
CA VAL A 70 -5.55 4.03 2.58
C VAL A 70 -4.45 5.05 2.29
N ILE A 71 -4.45 5.68 1.10
CA ILE A 71 -3.47 6.73 0.77
C ILE A 71 -3.66 7.96 1.67
N SER A 72 -4.89 8.38 1.93
CA SER A 72 -5.18 9.48 2.87
C SER A 72 -4.70 9.16 4.29
N LEU A 73 -4.90 7.91 4.73
CA LEU A 73 -4.42 7.46 6.04
C LEU A 73 -2.89 7.53 6.11
N MET A 74 -2.19 7.11 5.05
CA MET A 74 -0.74 7.21 4.94
C MET A 74 -0.26 8.67 4.95
N GLU A 75 -0.88 9.54 4.14
CA GLU A 75 -0.52 10.96 4.03
C GLU A 75 -0.65 11.72 5.36
N ARG A 76 -1.71 11.43 6.14
CA ARG A 76 -1.91 12.05 7.46
C ARG A 76 -0.90 11.60 8.52
N ASN A 77 -0.43 10.35 8.46
CA ASN A 77 0.31 9.74 9.56
C ASN A 77 1.82 9.68 9.35
N ILE A 78 2.29 9.39 8.12
CA ILE A 78 3.73 9.24 7.83
C ILE A 78 4.56 10.46 8.28
N PRO A 79 4.11 11.73 8.13
CA PRO A 79 4.91 12.87 8.58
C PRO A 79 5.25 12.88 10.07
N ASN A 80 4.42 12.24 10.91
CA ASN A 80 4.48 12.39 12.37
C ASN A 80 4.86 11.10 13.11
N GLN A 81 4.70 9.93 12.49
CA GLN A 81 4.90 8.66 13.16
C GLN A 81 5.26 7.52 12.22
N GLU A 82 5.93 6.48 12.75
CA GLU A 82 6.30 5.30 11.98
C GLU A 82 5.07 4.48 11.56
N VAL A 83 4.90 4.35 10.25
CA VAL A 83 3.84 3.58 9.60
C VAL A 83 4.45 2.34 8.94
N TYR A 84 3.88 1.17 9.25
CA TYR A 84 4.19 -0.09 8.61
C TYR A 84 3.05 -0.52 7.68
N VAL A 85 3.34 -0.69 6.39
CA VAL A 85 2.36 -1.16 5.40
C VAL A 85 2.73 -2.57 4.97
N HIS A 86 1.79 -3.51 5.01
CA HIS A 86 2.05 -4.90 4.65
C HIS A 86 0.86 -5.57 3.94
N CYS A 87 1.15 -6.69 3.30
CA CYS A 87 0.14 -7.68 2.91
C CYS A 87 0.60 -9.04 3.45
N ILE A 88 0.36 -10.15 2.75
CA ILE A 88 0.93 -11.44 3.15
C ILE A 88 2.45 -11.44 3.00
N TRP A 89 2.94 -11.21 1.77
CA TRP A 89 4.37 -11.33 1.42
C TRP A 89 5.08 -10.00 1.24
N GLY A 90 4.34 -8.88 1.22
CA GLY A 90 4.90 -7.57 0.95
C GLY A 90 5.41 -7.38 -0.47
N VAL A 91 4.86 -8.09 -1.46
CA VAL A 91 5.38 -8.13 -2.85
C VAL A 91 4.47 -7.37 -3.83
N ASN A 92 3.16 -7.56 -3.69
CA ASN A 92 2.16 -7.12 -4.65
C ASN A 92 1.29 -5.98 -4.09
N ARG A 93 0.27 -6.27 -3.26
CA ARG A 93 -0.73 -5.30 -2.76
C ARG A 93 -0.13 -4.11 -2.00
N SER A 94 0.51 -4.35 -0.87
CA SER A 94 1.11 -3.29 -0.05
C SER A 94 2.22 -2.54 -0.78
N ALA A 95 3.02 -3.24 -1.57
CA ALA A 95 4.07 -2.62 -2.38
C ALA A 95 3.49 -1.72 -3.48
N SER A 96 2.37 -2.11 -4.10
CA SER A 96 1.64 -1.28 -5.08
C SER A 96 1.05 -0.03 -4.43
N ILE A 97 0.47 -0.14 -3.23
CA ILE A 97 -0.08 1.00 -2.50
C ILE A 97 1.03 1.97 -2.06
N VAL A 98 2.14 1.45 -1.52
CA VAL A 98 3.32 2.27 -1.20
C VAL A 98 3.89 2.95 -2.45
N PHE A 99 3.95 2.23 -3.58
CA PHE A 99 4.38 2.81 -4.85
C PHE A 99 3.48 3.99 -5.27
N MET A 100 2.16 3.83 -5.23
CA MET A 100 1.21 4.91 -5.53
C MET A 100 1.40 6.12 -4.62
N TYR A 101 1.54 5.89 -3.31
CA TYR A 101 1.81 6.94 -2.33
C TYR A 101 3.06 7.75 -2.69
N LEU A 102 4.19 7.07 -2.99
CA LEU A 102 5.45 7.74 -3.31
C LEU A 102 5.38 8.54 -4.61
N VAL A 103 4.70 8.02 -5.64
CA VAL A 103 4.50 8.71 -6.92
C VAL A 103 3.64 9.96 -6.72
N LYS A 104 2.45 9.81 -6.13
CA LYS A 104 1.50 10.92 -5.88
C LYS A 104 2.16 12.04 -5.07
N ASN A 105 2.92 11.67 -4.04
CA ASN A 105 3.59 12.61 -3.15
C ASN A 105 4.97 13.07 -3.64
N LYS A 106 5.31 12.82 -4.92
CA LYS A 106 6.57 13.24 -5.57
C LYS A 106 7.83 12.83 -4.79
N LYS A 107 7.77 11.69 -4.09
CA LYS A 107 8.88 11.14 -3.30
C LYS A 107 9.85 10.32 -4.15
N ILE A 108 9.44 9.94 -5.36
CA ILE A 108 10.30 9.30 -6.38
C ILE A 108 10.11 9.99 -7.74
N PRO A 109 11.08 9.89 -8.66
CA PRO A 109 10.95 10.44 -10.01
C PRO A 109 9.76 9.81 -10.75
N ALA A 110 8.87 10.65 -11.29
CA ALA A 110 7.58 10.24 -11.86
C ALA A 110 7.35 10.80 -13.29
N THR A 111 8.39 10.90 -14.12
CA THR A 111 8.25 11.35 -15.53
C THR A 111 7.50 10.34 -16.41
N SER A 112 7.47 9.07 -16.01
CA SER A 112 6.68 7.99 -16.60
C SER A 112 6.52 6.85 -15.59
N PHE A 113 5.52 5.99 -15.81
CA PHE A 113 5.34 4.77 -15.00
C PHE A 113 6.63 3.93 -14.95
N LYS A 114 7.28 3.69 -16.10
CA LYS A 114 8.52 2.88 -16.17
C LYS A 114 9.68 3.51 -15.39
N ALA A 115 9.82 4.84 -15.43
CA ALA A 115 10.85 5.54 -14.66
C ALA A 115 10.59 5.42 -13.15
N ALA A 116 9.33 5.64 -12.72
CA ALA A 116 8.92 5.50 -11.34
C ALA A 116 9.11 4.05 -10.84
N GLN A 117 8.65 3.06 -11.62
CA GLN A 117 8.80 1.64 -11.30
C GLN A 117 10.28 1.28 -11.11
N LYS A 118 11.15 1.69 -12.03
CA LYS A 118 12.60 1.46 -11.92
C LYS A 118 13.19 2.13 -10.67
N ALA A 119 12.76 3.34 -10.33
CA ALA A 119 13.22 4.04 -9.14
C ALA A 119 12.76 3.30 -7.87
N PHE A 120 11.50 2.87 -7.81
CA PHE A 120 10.96 2.15 -6.66
C PHE A 120 11.60 0.77 -6.49
N GLN A 121 11.83 0.03 -7.57
CA GLN A 121 12.51 -1.28 -7.52
C GLN A 121 13.96 -1.20 -7.01
N LYS A 122 14.64 -0.05 -7.16
CA LYS A 122 15.95 0.16 -6.50
C LYS A 122 15.83 0.25 -4.98
N ILE A 123 14.74 0.82 -4.48
CA ILE A 123 14.45 0.95 -3.04
C ILE A 123 13.93 -0.38 -2.49
N TYR A 124 13.04 -1.02 -3.23
CA TYR A 124 12.33 -2.23 -2.85
C TYR A 124 12.31 -3.26 -3.99
N PRO A 125 13.37 -4.07 -4.15
CA PRO A 125 13.52 -5.02 -5.28
C PRO A 125 12.45 -6.10 -5.36
N LYS A 126 11.76 -6.38 -4.24
CA LYS A 126 10.67 -7.35 -4.18
C LYS A 126 9.38 -6.87 -4.87
N PHE A 127 9.30 -5.61 -5.32
CA PHE A 127 8.10 -5.10 -5.97
C PHE A 127 7.82 -5.84 -7.28
N SER A 128 6.76 -6.65 -7.27
CA SER A 128 6.32 -7.46 -8.39
C SER A 128 4.79 -7.52 -8.36
N PRO A 129 4.11 -6.51 -8.93
CA PRO A 129 2.66 -6.49 -8.95
C PRO A 129 2.11 -7.59 -9.87
N ASN A 130 1.04 -8.24 -9.44
CA ASN A 130 0.30 -9.19 -10.26
C ASN A 130 -0.41 -8.47 -11.42
N PRO A 131 -0.85 -9.17 -12.49
CA PRO A 131 -1.34 -8.54 -13.72
C PRO A 131 -2.42 -7.47 -13.53
N GLY A 132 -3.42 -7.70 -12.68
CA GLY A 132 -4.49 -6.70 -12.44
C GLY A 132 -3.99 -5.45 -11.73
N TRP A 133 -3.15 -5.61 -10.70
CA TRP A 133 -2.47 -4.50 -10.03
C TRP A 133 -1.55 -3.76 -11.00
N GLN A 134 -0.78 -4.47 -11.80
CA GLN A 134 0.13 -3.87 -12.78
C GLN A 134 -0.65 -3.03 -13.81
N LEU A 135 -1.76 -3.54 -14.34
CA LEU A 135 -2.59 -2.85 -15.29
C LEU A 135 -3.19 -1.57 -14.68
N PHE A 136 -3.76 -1.67 -13.48
CA PHE A 136 -4.27 -0.51 -12.74
C PHE A 136 -3.19 0.56 -12.55
N LEU A 137 -2.00 0.14 -12.12
CA LEU A 137 -0.89 1.05 -11.88
C LEU A 137 -0.45 1.78 -13.16
N ILE A 138 -0.44 1.09 -14.31
CA ILE A 138 -0.11 1.71 -15.60
C ILE A 138 -1.20 2.71 -16.02
N ASN A 139 -2.46 2.28 -15.97
CA ASN A 139 -3.60 3.03 -16.51
C ASN A 139 -3.97 4.26 -15.66
N ASN A 140 -3.67 4.25 -14.36
CA ASN A 140 -4.02 5.34 -13.45
C ASN A 140 -2.82 6.22 -13.05
N PHE A 141 -1.62 5.98 -13.60
CA PHE A 141 -0.45 6.83 -13.33
C PHE A 141 -0.71 8.29 -13.75
N PRO A 142 -0.34 9.32 -12.96
CA PRO A 142 0.46 9.31 -11.73
C PRO A 142 -0.37 9.31 -10.42
N TYR A 143 -1.61 8.81 -10.45
CA TYR A 143 -2.48 8.65 -9.27
C TYR A 143 -2.96 9.95 -8.62
N ASN A 144 -2.90 11.07 -9.33
CA ASN A 144 -3.39 12.36 -8.82
C ASN A 144 -4.91 12.36 -8.56
N ASN A 145 -5.64 11.40 -9.12
CA ASN A 145 -7.08 11.21 -8.96
C ASN A 145 -7.45 10.33 -7.74
N LEU A 146 -6.46 9.77 -7.04
CA LEU A 146 -6.67 9.12 -5.75
C LEU A 146 -6.43 10.19 -4.69
N VAL A 147 -7.44 10.49 -3.86
CA VAL A 147 -7.56 11.67 -2.98
C VAL A 147 -7.67 13.00 -3.70
#